data_AF-N9PRC7-F1
#
_entry.id   AF-N9PRC7-F1
#
_cell.length_a   1.000
_cell.length_b   1.000
_cell.length_c   1.000
_cell.angle_alpha   90.00
_cell.angle_beta   90.00
_cell.angle_gamma   90.00
#
_symmetry.space_group_name_H-M   'P 1'
#
loop_
_entity.id
_entity.type
_entity.pdbx_description
1 polymer ?
#
loop_
_entity_poly.entity_id
_entity_poly.type
_entity_poly.pdbx_seq_one_letter_code
_entity_poly.pdbx_strand_id
1 'polypeptide(L)'
;MFSGCTRDPIKEVLNNADGIPQQEKDRTVNWYKTKPELSKEIRSTCDIDTTKYFQRDDCINAKAAMNLILIESYTDPTAIPQGTSVIKQWGLKGLNAVKNMAQSILILVVVSS
;
A
#
# COMPACT_ATOMS: atom_id res chain seq x y z
N MET A 1 7.33 -6.82 41.03
CA MET A 1 7.66 -6.71 39.60
C MET A 1 6.46 -7.19 38.82
N PHE A 2 5.56 -6.28 38.40
CA PHE A 2 4.47 -6.64 37.51
C PHE A 2 5.03 -6.67 36.09
N SER A 3 5.21 -7.88 35.55
CA SER A 3 5.52 -8.10 34.14
C SER A 3 4.38 -7.48 33.34
N GLY A 4 4.62 -6.31 32.75
CA GLY A 4 3.63 -5.61 31.94
C GLY A 4 3.33 -6.45 30.70
N CYS A 5 2.22 -7.18 30.72
CA CYS A 5 1.68 -7.82 29.52
C CYS A 5 1.42 -6.73 28.48
N THR A 6 2.35 -6.53 27.56
CA THR A 6 2.14 -5.63 26.43
C THR A 6 1.06 -6.29 25.58
N ARG A 7 -0.15 -5.70 25.57
CA ARG A 7 -1.24 -6.17 24.72
C ARG A 7 -0.77 -6.10 23.27
N ASP A 8 -0.93 -7.20 22.54
CA ASP A 8 -0.62 -7.25 21.11
C ASP A 8 -1.64 -6.36 20.39
N PRO A 9 -1.23 -5.22 19.81
CA PRO A 9 -2.16 -4.25 19.25
C PRO A 9 -2.90 -4.82 18.03
N ILE A 10 -2.33 -5.81 17.33
CA ILE A 10 -3.03 -6.51 16.23
C ILE A 10 -4.20 -7.33 16.81
N LYS A 11 -3.98 -8.03 17.92
CA LYS A 11 -5.05 -8.78 18.59
C LYS A 11 -6.14 -7.88 19.14
N GLU A 12 -5.77 -6.68 19.61
CA GLU A 12 -6.74 -5.70 20.09
C GLU A 12 -7.68 -5.25 18.96
N VAL A 13 -7.13 -4.91 17.80
CA VAL A 13 -7.94 -4.58 16.61
C VAL A 13 -8.84 -5.74 16.21
N LEU A 14 -8.32 -6.97 16.17
CA LEU A 14 -9.11 -8.16 15.82
C LEU A 14 -10.24 -8.43 16.85
N ASN A 15 -9.98 -8.25 18.15
CA ASN A 15 -10.99 -8.49 19.18
C ASN A 15 -12.13 -7.45 19.18
N ASN A 16 -11.90 -6.27 18.60
CA ASN A 16 -12.89 -5.21 18.50
C ASN A 16 -13.77 -5.32 17.24
N ALA A 17 -13.52 -6.31 16.39
CA ALA A 17 -14.22 -6.50 15.13
C ALA A 17 -15.05 -7.78 15.13
N ASP A 18 -16.19 -7.75 14.44
CA ASP A 18 -17.10 -8.91 14.34
C ASP A 18 -16.75 -9.85 13.17
N GLY A 19 -17.07 -11.13 13.36
CA GLY A 19 -16.95 -12.16 12.32
C GLY A 19 -15.50 -12.45 11.93
N ILE A 20 -14.59 -12.42 12.91
CA ILE A 20 -13.18 -12.75 12.73
C ILE A 20 -12.99 -14.27 12.80
N PRO A 21 -12.40 -14.90 11.77
CA PRO A 21 -12.02 -16.30 11.83
C PRO A 21 -11.09 -16.57 13.01
N GLN A 22 -11.43 -17.59 13.80
CA GLN A 22 -10.66 -17.95 14.98
C GLN A 22 -9.22 -18.39 14.63
N GLN A 23 -9.05 -19.06 13.49
CA GLN A 23 -7.74 -19.54 13.05
C GLN A 23 -7.08 -18.51 12.14
N GLU A 24 -5.80 -18.22 12.39
CA GLU A 24 -5.01 -17.25 11.61
C GLU A 24 -4.92 -17.60 10.14
N LYS A 25 -4.76 -18.89 9.82
CA LYS A 25 -4.74 -19.38 8.43
C LYS A 25 -6.02 -19.08 7.63
N ASP A 26 -7.15 -18.86 8.31
CA ASP A 26 -8.43 -18.58 7.66
C ASP A 26 -8.60 -17.07 7.41
N ARG A 27 -7.78 -16.22 8.05
CA ARG A 27 -7.69 -14.77 7.79
C ARG A 27 -6.79 -14.49 6.59
N THR A 28 -7.17 -15.08 5.47
CA THR A 28 -6.46 -14.98 4.18
C THR A 28 -6.53 -13.58 3.59
N VAL A 29 -5.69 -13.29 2.59
CA VAL A 29 -5.76 -12.07 1.77
C VAL A 29 -7.19 -11.81 1.26
N ASN A 30 -7.86 -12.83 0.72
CA ASN A 30 -9.22 -12.69 0.19
C ASN A 30 -10.24 -12.35 1.28
N TRP A 31 -10.09 -12.92 2.47
CA TRP A 31 -10.95 -12.55 3.60
C TRP A 31 -10.74 -11.08 3.99
N TYR A 32 -9.48 -10.63 4.12
CA TYR A 32 -9.17 -9.23 4.40
C TYR A 32 -9.72 -8.28 3.32
N LYS A 33 -9.71 -8.67 2.04
CA LYS A 33 -10.32 -7.87 0.96
C LYS A 33 -11.81 -7.60 1.19
N THR A 34 -12.54 -8.53 1.80
CA THR A 34 -13.97 -8.33 2.13
C THR A 34 -14.21 -7.34 3.27
N LYS A 35 -13.15 -6.93 3.99
CA LYS A 35 -13.17 -6.03 5.14
C LYS A 35 -12.12 -4.92 4.98
N PRO A 36 -12.31 -3.96 4.05
CA PRO A 36 -11.31 -2.95 3.71
C PRO A 36 -10.93 -2.04 4.90
N GLU A 37 -11.89 -1.62 5.72
CA GLU A 37 -11.61 -0.77 6.90
C GLU A 37 -10.76 -1.51 7.94
N LEU A 38 -11.09 -2.78 8.23
CA LEU A 38 -10.29 -3.62 9.12
C LEU A 38 -8.87 -3.82 8.56
N SER A 39 -8.75 -4.03 7.24
CA SER A 39 -7.45 -4.17 6.58
C SER A 39 -6.60 -2.90 6.70
N LYS A 40 -7.22 -1.73 6.59
CA LYS A 40 -6.55 -0.43 6.76
C LYS A 40 -6.07 -0.23 8.20
N GLU A 41 -6.89 -0.59 9.19
CA GLU A 41 -6.53 -0.49 10.60
C GLU A 41 -5.39 -1.44 10.97
N ILE A 42 -5.50 -2.72 10.57
CA ILE A 42 -4.42 -3.71 10.76
C ILE A 42 -3.13 -3.24 10.09
N ARG A 43 -3.19 -2.74 8.84
CA ARG A 43 -2.02 -2.17 8.16
C ARG A 43 -1.38 -1.05 8.99
N SER A 44 -2.18 -0.10 9.46
CA SER A 44 -1.70 1.01 10.28
C SER A 44 -1.03 0.54 11.56
N THR A 45 -1.59 -0.48 12.22
CA THR A 45 -1.01 -1.08 13.42
C THR A 45 0.32 -1.79 13.11
N CYS A 46 0.40 -2.49 11.98
CA CYS A 46 1.63 -3.14 11.54
C CYS A 46 2.76 -2.14 11.21
N ASP A 47 2.40 -0.92 10.83
CA ASP A 47 3.36 0.14 10.48
C ASP A 47 3.90 0.88 11.73
N ILE A 48 3.37 0.63 12.93
CA ILE A 48 3.89 1.16 14.20
C ILE A 48 5.32 0.68 14.47
N ASP A 49 5.58 -0.61 14.22
CA ASP A 49 6.91 -1.21 14.34
C ASP A 49 7.08 -2.28 13.26
N THR A 50 7.60 -1.84 12.12
CA THR A 50 7.80 -2.71 10.97
C THR A 50 8.81 -3.82 11.25
N THR A 51 9.79 -3.61 12.14
CA THR A 51 10.80 -4.63 12.47
C THR A 51 10.19 -5.82 13.21
N LYS A 52 9.12 -5.56 13.98
CA LYS A 52 8.42 -6.55 14.78
C LYS A 52 7.27 -7.23 14.03
N TYR A 53 6.55 -6.48 13.20
CA TYR A 53 5.28 -6.93 12.65
C TYR A 53 5.31 -7.36 11.18
N PHE A 54 6.39 -7.10 10.42
CA PHE A 54 6.40 -7.37 8.98
C PHE A 54 6.20 -8.85 8.58
N GLN A 55 6.56 -9.79 9.46
CA GLN A 55 6.41 -11.23 9.20
C GLN A 55 5.09 -11.82 9.72
N ARG A 56 4.21 -11.02 10.35
CA ARG A 56 2.92 -11.52 10.85
C ARG A 56 1.96 -11.73 9.67
N ASP A 57 1.27 -12.86 9.64
CA ASP A 57 0.35 -13.21 8.55
C ASP A 57 -0.77 -12.17 8.42
N ASP A 58 -1.33 -11.70 9.55
CA ASP A 58 -2.33 -10.63 9.57
C ASP A 58 -1.83 -9.36 8.86
N CYS A 59 -0.55 -9.00 9.05
CA CYS A 59 0.06 -7.83 8.41
C CYS A 59 0.29 -8.03 6.91
N ILE A 60 0.81 -9.20 6.54
CA ILE A 60 1.06 -9.56 5.14
C ILE A 60 -0.27 -9.57 4.37
N ASN A 61 -1.28 -10.23 4.95
CA ASN A 61 -2.57 -10.42 4.30
C ASN A 61 -3.37 -9.11 4.18
N ALA A 62 -3.40 -8.28 5.24
CA ALA A 62 -4.06 -6.98 5.19
C ALA A 62 -3.40 -6.02 4.19
N LYS A 63 -2.05 -5.98 4.14
CA LYS A 63 -1.31 -5.16 3.16
C LYS A 63 -1.56 -5.63 1.73
N ALA A 64 -1.51 -6.93 1.49
CA ALA A 64 -1.80 -7.51 0.18
C ALA A 64 -3.25 -7.22 -0.25
N ALA A 65 -4.22 -7.34 0.66
CA ALA A 65 -5.62 -7.03 0.38
C ALA A 65 -5.82 -5.57 -0.06
N MET A 66 -5.22 -4.62 0.68
CA MET A 66 -5.28 -3.19 0.33
C MET A 66 -4.64 -2.89 -1.04
N ASN A 67 -3.52 -3.54 -1.35
CA ASN A 67 -2.87 -3.39 -2.66
C ASN A 67 -3.73 -3.97 -3.80
N LEU A 68 -4.39 -5.11 -3.57
CA LEU A 68 -5.28 -5.72 -4.55
C LEU A 68 -6.52 -4.84 -4.81
N ILE A 69 -7.15 -4.30 -3.76
CA ILE A 69 -8.27 -3.37 -3.89
C ILE A 69 -7.85 -2.14 -4.72
N LEU A 70 -6.65 -1.60 -4.46
CA LEU A 70 -6.12 -0.47 -5.21
C LEU A 70 -5.94 -0.83 -6.69
N ILE A 71 -5.29 -1.97 -7.00
CA ILE A 71 -5.11 -2.43 -8.38
C ILE A 71 -6.46 -2.62 -9.08
N GLU A 72 -7.42 -3.26 -8.42
CA GLU A 72 -8.76 -3.49 -8.96
C GLU A 72 -9.48 -2.18 -9.30
N SER A 73 -9.32 -1.16 -8.44
CA SER A 73 -9.87 0.19 -8.70
C SER A 73 -9.23 0.89 -9.92
N TYR A 74 -7.99 0.54 -10.28
CA TYR A 74 -7.34 1.06 -11.49
C TYR A 74 -7.67 0.25 -12.76
N THR A 75 -8.11 -1.00 -12.60
CA THR A 75 -8.52 -1.85 -13.73
C THR A 75 -9.97 -1.66 -14.14
N ASP A 76 -10.73 -0.81 -13.45
CA ASP A 76 -12.05 -0.37 -13.91
C ASP A 76 -11.91 0.46 -15.21
N PRO A 77 -12.32 -0.07 -16.38
CA PRO A 77 -12.20 0.62 -17.66
C PRO A 77 -13.10 1.86 -17.76
N THR A 78 -13.95 2.12 -16.78
CA THR A 78 -14.83 3.30 -16.76
C THR A 78 -14.16 4.55 -16.19
N ALA A 79 -13.08 4.40 -15.39
CA ALA A 79 -12.32 5.53 -14.83
C ALA A 79 -11.21 6.03 -15.77
N ILE A 80 -10.81 5.20 -16.75
CA ILE A 80 -9.83 5.55 -17.78
C ILE A 80 -10.61 5.64 -19.10
N PRO A 81 -10.75 6.83 -19.72
CA PRO A 81 -11.44 6.92 -21.00
C PRO A 81 -10.83 5.90 -21.97
N GLN A 82 -11.69 5.10 -22.61
CA GLN A 82 -11.27 4.10 -23.58
C GLN A 82 -10.35 4.76 -24.61
N GLY A 83 -9.08 4.34 -24.63
CA GLY A 83 -8.01 4.94 -25.46
C GLY A 83 -6.83 5.53 -24.67
N THR A 84 -6.95 5.72 -23.36
CA THR A 84 -5.84 6.23 -22.54
C THR A 84 -4.96 5.06 -22.06
N SER A 85 -3.86 4.79 -22.76
CA SER A 85 -2.85 3.87 -22.23
C SER A 85 -2.09 4.57 -21.09
N VAL A 86 -2.29 4.13 -19.84
CA VAL A 86 -1.58 4.64 -18.66
C VAL A 86 -0.06 4.56 -18.87
N ILE A 87 0.42 3.51 -19.54
CA ILE A 87 1.84 3.34 -19.90
C ILE A 87 2.35 4.50 -20.77
N LYS A 88 1.55 4.97 -21.76
CA LYS A 88 1.94 6.11 -22.61
C LYS A 88 2.05 7.42 -21.81
N GLN A 89 1.15 7.67 -20.86
CA GLN A 89 1.17 8.92 -20.08
C GLN A 89 2.37 8.99 -19.13
N TRP A 90 2.70 7.88 -18.46
CA TRP A 90 3.87 7.82 -17.57
C TRP A 90 5.18 7.89 -18.36
N GLY A 91 5.25 7.23 -19.53
CA GLY A 91 6.38 7.34 -20.45
C GLY A 91 6.62 8.78 -20.94
N LEU A 92 5.55 9.50 -21.31
CA LEU A 92 5.66 10.90 -21.77
C LEU A 92 6.12 11.86 -20.66
N LYS A 93 5.60 11.68 -19.43
CA LYS A 93 6.02 12.45 -18.25
C LYS A 93 7.51 12.21 -17.93
N GLY A 94 7.95 10.96 -17.98
CA GLY A 94 9.37 10.60 -17.82
C GLY A 94 10.26 11.25 -18.87
N LEU A 95 9.86 11.21 -20.15
CA LEU A 95 10.61 11.81 -21.24
C LEU A 95 10.74 13.35 -21.09
N ASN A 96 9.66 14.02 -20.69
CA ASN A 96 9.68 15.46 -20.42
C ASN A 96 10.58 15.83 -19.23
N ALA A 97 10.57 15.04 -18.15
CA ALA A 97 11.46 15.26 -17.01
C ALA A 97 12.93 15.17 -17.43
N VAL A 98 13.30 14.15 -18.21
CA VAL A 98 14.67 13.99 -18.75
C VAL A 98 15.05 15.15 -19.67
N LYS A 99 14.14 15.60 -20.54
CA LYS A 99 14.39 16.74 -21.44
C LYS A 99 14.62 18.04 -20.67
N ASN A 100 13.83 18.29 -19.62
CA ASN A 100 13.96 19.48 -18.78
C ASN A 100 15.26 19.46 -17.96
N MET A 101 15.71 18.28 -17.51
CA MET A 101 17.01 18.13 -16.86
C MET A 101 18.16 18.41 -17.85
N ALA A 102 18.09 17.87 -19.07
CA ALA A 102 19.10 18.11 -20.10
C ALA A 102 19.19 19.61 -20.51
N GLN A 103 18.05 20.30 -20.63
CA GLN A 103 18.03 21.75 -20.87
C GLN A 103 18.60 22.55 -19.69
N SER A 104 18.31 22.15 -18.46
CA SER A 104 18.85 22.82 -17.27
C SER A 104 20.38 22.67 -17.19
N ILE A 105 20.93 21.50 -17.56
CA ILE A 105 22.38 21.28 -17.65
C ILE A 105 22.99 22.13 -18.77
N LEU A 106 22.34 22.20 -19.93
CA LEU A 106 22.82 23.03 -21.06
C LEU A 106 22.88 24.52 -20.69
N ILE A 107 21.87 25.04 -19.97
CA ILE A 107 21.86 26.42 -19.49
C ILE A 107 23.00 26.67 -18.49
N LEU A 108 23.29 25.71 -17.59
CA LEU A 108 24.37 25.85 -16.61
C LEU A 108 25.76 25.95 -17.28
N VAL A 109 25.99 25.21 -18.36
CA VAL A 109 27.26 25.22 -19.11
C VAL A 109 27.44 26.52 -19.90
N VAL A 110 26.36 27.09 -20.46
CA VAL A 110 26.43 28.35 -21.22
C VAL A 110 26.58 29.58 -20.32
N VAL A 111 26.02 29.57 -19.10
CA VAL A 111 26.16 30.68 -18.14
C VAL A 111 27.52 30.67 -17.41
N SER A 112 28.26 29.56 -17.48
CA SER A 112 29.58 29.41 -16.86
C SER A 112 30.75 29.57 -17.85
N SER A 113 30.49 30.03 -19.08
CA SER A 113 31.49 30.27 -20.13
C SER A 113 31.67 31.76 -20.43
#